data_AF-A0A519ZYT7-F1
#
_entry.id   AF-A0A519ZYT7-F1
#
_cell.length_a   1.000
_cell.length_b   1.000
_cell.length_c   1.000
_cell.angle_alpha   90.00
_cell.angle_beta   90.00
_cell.angle_gamma   90.00
#
_symmetry.space_group_name_H-M   'P 1'
#
loop_
_entity.id
_entity.type
_entity.pdbx_description
1 polymer ?
#
loop_
_entity_poly.entity_id
_entity_poly.type
_entity_poly.pdbx_seq_one_letter_code
_entity_poly.pdbx_strand_id
1 'polypeptide(L)'
;SYADVPYGKNFPGKVLPGNDPTKGNAFMGVPSANTYEEGIYVGYRYYNTFQVKPAYEFGYGLSYSTFGYGPLKLSSPTFGSALTATLTVTNTGQVAGKEVVQLYLSAPAGPLDKPESELKGFAKTGLLAPGQSQTLTFPLAAMDLASFDTPTSSWVAAAGTYTVRVGASSRAIKQQATFQLPAAQVVLKSRPLLVPKQPIAELKAGQPRPASR
;
A
#
# COMPACT_ATOMS: atom_id res chain seq x y z
N SER A 1 -4.35 -7.99 -18.23
CA SER A 1 -3.68 -7.57 -19.49
C SER A 1 -2.69 -6.46 -19.18
N TYR A 2 -1.69 -6.23 -20.05
CA TYR A 2 -0.76 -5.09 -19.93
C TYR A 2 -1.50 -3.73 -19.90
N ALA A 3 -2.68 -3.67 -20.54
CA ALA A 3 -3.57 -2.51 -20.53
C ALA A 3 -4.23 -2.21 -19.17
N ASP A 4 -4.20 -3.16 -18.22
CA ASP A 4 -4.79 -2.99 -16.88
C ASP A 4 -3.80 -2.38 -15.87
N VAL A 5 -2.57 -2.09 -16.31
CA VAL A 5 -1.53 -1.45 -15.51
C VAL A 5 -1.48 0.03 -15.89
N PRO A 6 -1.60 0.97 -14.94
CA PRO A 6 -1.55 2.42 -15.23
C PRO A 6 -0.35 2.85 -16.07
N TYR A 7 0.82 2.28 -15.76
CA TYR A 7 2.08 2.58 -16.45
C TYR A 7 2.13 2.05 -17.89
N GLY A 8 1.30 1.07 -18.25
CA GLY A 8 1.31 0.44 -19.57
C GLY A 8 1.07 1.42 -20.72
N LYS A 9 0.33 2.51 -20.46
CA LYS A 9 0.06 3.57 -21.44
C LYS A 9 1.29 4.39 -21.83
N ASN A 10 2.21 4.59 -20.89
CA ASN A 10 3.34 5.49 -21.08
C ASN A 10 4.62 4.76 -21.51
N PHE A 11 4.68 3.43 -21.35
CA PHE A 11 5.81 2.61 -21.77
C PHE A 11 5.87 2.41 -23.30
N PRO A 12 7.08 2.39 -23.93
CA PRO A 12 8.42 2.52 -23.33
C PRO A 12 8.87 3.96 -23.02
N GLY A 13 8.02 4.96 -23.29
CA GLY A 13 8.29 6.37 -23.04
C GLY A 13 8.15 7.21 -24.31
N LYS A 14 8.09 8.53 -24.11
CA LYS A 14 8.09 9.51 -25.21
C LYS A 14 9.51 9.97 -25.48
N VAL A 15 9.98 9.84 -26.71
CA VAL A 15 11.29 10.34 -27.14
C VAL A 15 11.35 11.84 -26.90
N LEU A 16 12.47 12.30 -26.32
CA LEU A 16 12.68 13.72 -26.10
C LEU A 16 12.88 14.47 -27.42
N PRO A 17 12.35 15.69 -27.57
CA PRO A 17 12.56 16.50 -28.78
C PRO A 17 14.06 16.63 -29.12
N GLY A 18 14.41 16.37 -30.38
CA GLY A 18 15.79 16.42 -30.88
C GLY A 18 16.50 15.06 -30.99
N ASN A 19 15.91 13.99 -30.47
CA ASN A 19 16.54 12.66 -30.43
C ASN A 19 15.86 11.63 -31.35
N ASP A 20 15.42 12.05 -32.54
CA ASP A 20 14.68 11.17 -33.45
C ASP A 20 15.49 9.89 -33.81
N PRO A 21 14.94 8.68 -33.60
CA PRO A 21 15.60 7.41 -33.90
C PRO A 21 16.04 7.27 -35.37
N THR A 22 15.46 8.04 -36.29
CA THR A 22 15.78 7.99 -37.73
C THR A 22 17.20 8.41 -38.09
N LYS A 23 17.99 8.94 -37.13
CA LYS A 23 19.37 9.41 -37.37
C LYS A 23 20.48 8.60 -36.68
N GLY A 24 20.18 7.47 -36.03
CA GLY A 24 21.15 6.75 -35.19
C GLY A 24 21.13 5.22 -35.33
N ASN A 25 22.11 4.56 -34.70
CA ASN A 25 22.21 3.10 -34.61
C ASN A 25 20.98 2.53 -33.87
N ALA A 26 20.23 1.61 -34.49
CA ALA A 26 19.03 0.98 -33.93
C ALA A 26 19.27 0.19 -32.62
N PHE A 27 20.53 -0.11 -32.29
CA PHE A 27 20.92 -0.76 -31.02
C PHE A 27 21.24 0.23 -29.89
N MET A 28 21.26 1.54 -30.17
CA MET A 28 21.47 2.60 -29.19
C MET A 28 20.11 3.11 -28.68
N GLY A 29 19.91 3.08 -27.37
CA GLY A 29 18.72 3.64 -26.74
C GLY A 29 18.60 5.15 -27.02
N VAL A 30 17.40 5.59 -27.35
CA VAL A 30 17.07 7.01 -27.54
C VAL A 30 16.65 7.61 -26.20
N PRO A 31 17.17 8.79 -25.79
CA PRO A 31 16.70 9.43 -24.56
C PRO A 31 15.20 9.72 -24.63
N SER A 32 14.46 9.10 -23.73
CA SER A 32 13.01 9.16 -23.61
C SER A 32 12.61 9.54 -22.18
N ALA A 33 11.39 10.06 -22.04
CA ALA A 33 10.80 10.38 -20.75
C ALA A 33 9.50 9.61 -20.55
N ASN A 34 9.29 9.16 -19.31
CA ASN A 34 8.05 8.57 -18.83
C ASN A 34 7.42 9.52 -17.82
N THR A 35 6.12 9.81 -18.02
CA THR A 35 5.32 10.57 -17.07
C THR A 35 4.61 9.59 -16.13
N TYR A 36 4.81 9.77 -14.83
CA TYR A 36 4.24 8.91 -13.78
C TYR A 36 2.83 9.39 -13.45
N GLU A 37 1.91 9.24 -14.40
CA GLU A 37 0.49 9.62 -14.24
C GLU A 37 -0.20 8.79 -13.14
N GLU A 38 0.34 7.63 -12.78
CA GLU A 38 -0.18 6.79 -11.71
C GLU A 38 0.02 7.35 -10.30
N GLY A 39 0.95 8.31 -10.13
CA GLY A 39 1.26 8.91 -8.84
C GLY A 39 1.55 7.85 -7.76
N ILE A 40 0.82 7.89 -6.65
CA ILE A 40 0.96 6.95 -5.54
C ILE A 40 0.34 5.56 -5.82
N TYR A 41 -0.45 5.42 -6.89
CA TYR A 41 -1.17 4.19 -7.24
C TYR A 41 -0.29 3.20 -8.01
N VAL A 42 0.76 2.74 -7.36
CA VAL A 42 1.65 1.70 -7.90
C VAL A 42 1.27 0.34 -7.34
N GLY A 43 1.12 -0.65 -8.23
CA GLY A 43 0.86 -2.04 -7.85
C GLY A 43 -0.45 -2.22 -7.09
N TYR A 44 -0.41 -2.89 -5.93
CA TYR A 44 -1.63 -3.20 -5.16
C TYR A 44 -2.41 -1.96 -4.71
N ARG A 45 -1.73 -0.82 -4.52
CA ARG A 45 -2.39 0.46 -4.23
C ARG A 45 -3.39 0.82 -5.34
N TYR A 46 -3.02 0.60 -6.60
CA TYR A 46 -3.96 0.75 -7.72
C TYR A 46 -4.99 -0.36 -7.74
N TYR A 47 -4.55 -1.63 -7.76
CA TYR A 47 -5.46 -2.75 -7.97
C TYR A 47 -6.57 -2.81 -6.92
N ASN A 48 -6.24 -2.60 -5.65
CA ASN A 48 -7.21 -2.63 -4.56
C ASN A 48 -8.13 -1.39 -4.59
N THR A 49 -7.58 -0.18 -4.79
CA THR A 49 -8.37 1.06 -4.79
C THR A 49 -9.33 1.14 -5.97
N PHE A 50 -8.89 0.76 -7.18
CA PHE A 50 -9.70 0.80 -8.41
C PHE A 50 -10.39 -0.54 -8.72
N GLN A 51 -10.38 -1.47 -7.75
CA GLN A 51 -11.04 -2.77 -7.84
C GLN A 51 -10.65 -3.60 -9.08
N VAL A 52 -9.44 -3.42 -9.58
CA VAL A 52 -8.90 -4.21 -10.70
C VAL A 52 -8.45 -5.56 -10.14
N LYS A 53 -8.98 -6.66 -10.69
CA LYS A 53 -8.72 -8.02 -10.19
C LYS A 53 -7.36 -8.53 -10.69
N PRO A 54 -6.36 -8.73 -9.82
CA PRO A 54 -5.13 -9.41 -10.22
C PRO A 54 -5.36 -10.93 -10.29
N ALA A 55 -4.47 -11.65 -10.97
CA ALA A 55 -4.46 -13.12 -10.93
C ALA A 55 -4.09 -13.64 -9.52
N TYR A 56 -3.07 -13.02 -8.92
CA TYR A 56 -2.67 -13.21 -7.53
C TYR A 56 -2.42 -11.85 -6.91
N GLU A 57 -3.05 -11.58 -5.78
CA GLU A 57 -2.89 -10.32 -5.07
C GLU A 57 -1.54 -10.19 -4.36
N PHE A 58 -1.22 -8.98 -3.95
CA PHE A 58 0.01 -8.71 -3.22
C PHE A 58 0.02 -9.45 -1.88
N GLY A 59 1.14 -10.12 -1.60
CA GLY A 59 1.30 -10.92 -0.40
C GLY A 59 0.59 -12.27 -0.41
N TYR A 60 0.01 -12.70 -1.55
CA TYR A 60 -0.60 -14.02 -1.66
C TYR A 60 0.42 -15.15 -1.52
N GLY A 61 0.04 -16.21 -0.80
CA GLY A 61 0.83 -17.42 -0.65
C GLY A 61 -0.02 -18.56 -0.11
N LEU A 62 0.31 -19.79 -0.51
CA LEU A 62 -0.33 -21.01 -0.04
C LEU A 62 0.53 -21.73 1.00
N SER A 63 -0.12 -22.53 1.82
CA SER A 63 0.51 -23.43 2.79
C SER A 63 -0.17 -24.80 2.72
N TYR A 64 0.57 -25.85 3.09
CA TYR A 64 0.00 -27.18 3.30
C TYR A 64 -0.82 -27.29 4.60
N SER A 65 -0.72 -26.28 5.48
CA SER A 65 -1.58 -26.15 6.66
C SER A 65 -2.56 -24.99 6.51
N THR A 66 -3.53 -24.91 7.44
CA THR A 66 -4.47 -23.79 7.56
C THR A 66 -4.22 -23.03 8.86
N PHE A 67 -4.47 -21.72 8.85
CA PHE A 67 -4.24 -20.86 10.01
C PHE A 67 -5.49 -20.04 10.35
N GLY A 68 -5.85 -20.06 11.63
CA GLY A 68 -6.89 -19.25 12.24
C GLY A 68 -6.32 -17.93 12.75
N TYR A 69 -7.10 -16.86 12.59
CA TYR A 69 -6.76 -15.51 13.04
C TYR A 69 -7.72 -15.11 14.15
N GLY A 70 -7.18 -15.01 15.37
CA GLY A 70 -7.92 -14.52 16.54
C GLY A 70 -8.28 -13.03 16.43
N PRO A 71 -9.06 -12.49 17.38
CA PRO A 71 -9.51 -11.10 17.33
C PRO A 71 -8.33 -10.13 17.35
N LEU A 72 -8.40 -9.12 16.47
CA LEU A 72 -7.43 -8.03 16.43
C LEU A 72 -7.67 -7.09 17.61
N LYS A 73 -6.63 -6.86 18.43
CA LYS A 73 -6.66 -5.94 19.57
C LYS A 73 -5.74 -4.77 19.31
N LEU A 74 -6.23 -3.56 19.57
CA LEU A 74 -5.44 -2.34 19.57
C LEU A 74 -5.14 -1.94 21.02
N SER A 75 -3.96 -1.38 21.28
CA SER A 75 -3.57 -0.92 22.62
C SER A 75 -4.41 0.25 23.14
N SER A 76 -5.07 0.99 22.24
CA SER A 76 -5.95 2.12 22.55
C SER A 76 -6.93 2.34 21.38
N PRO A 77 -8.17 2.82 21.64
CA PRO A 77 -9.08 3.27 20.58
C PRO A 77 -8.66 4.63 19.99
N THR A 78 -7.73 5.35 20.62
CA THR A 78 -7.26 6.66 20.19
C THR A 78 -5.75 6.67 20.04
N PHE A 79 -5.27 7.19 18.91
CA PHE A 79 -3.85 7.32 18.63
C PHE A 79 -3.23 8.46 19.45
N GLY A 80 -2.20 8.13 20.23
CA GLY A 80 -1.34 9.11 20.92
C GLY A 80 -0.07 9.38 20.11
N SER A 81 1.08 8.93 20.61
CA SER A 81 2.36 8.95 19.88
C SER A 81 2.65 7.64 19.15
N ALA A 82 2.14 6.53 19.68
CA ALA A 82 2.26 5.20 19.12
C ALA A 82 1.01 4.38 19.45
N LEU A 83 0.77 3.35 18.65
CA LEU A 83 -0.30 2.37 18.83
C LEU A 83 0.28 0.99 18.57
N THR A 84 -0.19 -0.03 19.28
CA THR A 84 0.20 -1.41 19.03
C THR A 84 -1.02 -2.23 18.63
N ALA A 85 -0.93 -2.94 17.51
CA ALA A 85 -1.91 -3.91 17.08
C ALA A 85 -1.40 -5.33 17.35
N THR A 86 -2.25 -6.19 17.91
CA THR A 86 -1.87 -7.53 18.34
C THR A 86 -2.95 -8.53 17.95
N LEU A 87 -2.56 -9.70 17.45
CA LEU A 87 -3.46 -10.84 17.26
C LEU A 87 -2.76 -12.16 17.52
N THR A 88 -3.56 -13.18 17.82
CA THR A 88 -3.08 -14.56 17.94
C THR A 88 -3.36 -15.31 16.65
N VAL A 89 -2.34 -15.99 16.12
CA VAL A 89 -2.44 -16.89 14.97
C VAL A 89 -2.36 -18.32 15.50
N THR A 90 -3.27 -19.18 15.05
CA THR A 90 -3.32 -20.59 15.45
C THR A 90 -3.17 -21.45 14.21
N ASN A 91 -2.30 -22.46 14.23
CA ASN A 91 -2.30 -23.49 13.20
C ASN A 91 -3.50 -24.41 13.42
N THR A 92 -4.47 -24.37 12.51
CA THR A 92 -5.70 -25.17 12.54
C THR A 92 -5.67 -26.36 11.60
N GLY A 93 -4.58 -26.55 10.87
CA GLY A 93 -4.39 -27.70 9.99
C GLY A 93 -3.74 -28.89 10.68
N GLN A 94 -3.46 -29.94 9.90
CA GLN A 94 -2.95 -31.23 10.40
C GLN A 94 -1.43 -31.37 10.34
N VAL A 95 -0.74 -30.41 9.72
CA VAL A 95 0.72 -30.42 9.55
C VAL A 95 1.33 -29.16 10.14
N ALA A 96 2.57 -29.24 10.59
CA ALA A 96 3.28 -28.07 11.08
C ALA A 96 3.52 -27.06 9.96
N GLY A 97 3.45 -25.76 10.27
CA GLY A 97 3.63 -24.72 9.26
C GLY A 97 3.97 -23.35 9.86
N LYS A 98 4.27 -22.40 8.99
CA LYS A 98 4.47 -20.98 9.34
C LYS A 98 3.49 -20.13 8.55
N GLU A 99 2.99 -19.08 9.16
CA GLU A 99 2.08 -18.12 8.54
C GLU A 99 2.75 -16.73 8.50
N VAL A 100 2.53 -15.99 7.41
CA VAL A 100 2.92 -14.57 7.30
C VAL A 100 1.68 -13.72 7.42
N VAL A 101 1.58 -12.98 8.52
CA VAL A 101 0.50 -12.04 8.77
C VAL A 101 0.91 -10.66 8.32
N GLN A 102 0.03 -10.01 7.56
CA GLN A 102 0.24 -8.69 6.98
C GLN A 102 -0.75 -7.70 7.58
N LEU A 103 -0.24 -6.56 8.05
CA LEU A 103 -1.02 -5.45 8.58
C LEU A 103 -1.05 -4.30 7.57
N TYR A 104 -2.26 -3.93 7.18
CA TYR A 104 -2.57 -2.83 6.31
C TYR A 104 -3.31 -1.73 7.07
N LEU A 105 -3.13 -0.48 6.66
CA LEU A 105 -3.77 0.68 7.24
C LEU A 105 -4.55 1.44 6.16
N SER A 106 -5.85 1.62 6.38
CA SER A 106 -6.69 2.53 5.61
C SER A 106 -6.77 3.85 6.36
N ALA A 107 -6.38 4.93 5.70
CA ALA A 107 -6.45 6.28 6.25
C ALA A 107 -7.81 6.93 5.96
N PRO A 108 -8.23 7.92 6.76
CA PRO A 108 -9.47 8.64 6.53
C PRO A 108 -9.45 9.39 5.20
N ALA A 109 -10.63 9.51 4.59
CA ALA A 109 -10.85 10.41 3.46
C ALA A 109 -10.49 11.85 3.86
N GLY A 110 -9.94 12.62 2.93
CA GLY A 110 -9.48 13.97 3.19
C GLY A 110 -8.95 14.65 1.93
N PRO A 111 -8.30 15.82 2.06
CA PRO A 111 -7.83 16.59 0.92
C PRO A 111 -6.66 15.93 0.18
N LEU A 112 -5.86 15.13 0.90
CA LEU A 112 -4.82 14.29 0.31
C LEU A 112 -5.43 12.98 -0.17
N ASP A 113 -5.14 12.67 -1.42
CA ASP A 113 -5.56 11.43 -2.05
C ASP A 113 -4.80 10.24 -1.45
N LYS A 114 -5.49 9.11 -1.28
CA LYS A 114 -4.94 7.95 -0.57
C LYS A 114 -5.39 6.63 -1.20
N PRO A 115 -4.52 5.61 -1.22
CA PRO A 115 -4.94 4.25 -1.53
C PRO A 115 -5.95 3.75 -0.51
N GLU A 116 -6.76 2.77 -0.92
CA GLU A 116 -7.72 2.09 -0.04
C GLU A 116 -7.04 1.57 1.24
N SER A 117 -5.83 1.02 1.11
CA SER A 117 -5.00 0.62 2.23
C SER A 117 -3.54 0.50 1.83
N GLU A 118 -2.65 0.57 2.82
CA GLU A 118 -1.20 0.44 2.64
C GLU A 118 -0.60 -0.52 3.67
N LEU A 119 0.33 -1.38 3.27
CA LEU A 119 1.07 -2.25 4.17
C LEU A 119 1.92 -1.40 5.13
N LYS A 120 1.73 -1.58 6.44
CA LYS A 120 2.51 -0.92 7.50
C LYS A 120 3.31 -1.88 8.36
N GLY A 121 3.03 -3.17 8.29
CA GLY A 121 3.83 -4.18 8.98
C GLY A 121 3.53 -5.58 8.50
N PHE A 122 4.45 -6.50 8.71
CA PHE A 122 4.23 -7.92 8.53
C PHE A 122 5.05 -8.69 9.56
N ALA A 123 4.56 -9.86 9.96
CA ALA A 123 5.25 -10.72 10.90
C ALA A 123 5.01 -12.17 10.50
N LYS A 124 6.05 -12.99 10.58
CA LYS A 124 5.98 -14.42 10.31
C LYS A 124 6.00 -15.17 11.63
N THR A 125 5.11 -16.15 11.78
CA THR A 125 5.14 -17.03 12.95
C THR A 125 6.41 -17.89 12.94
N GLY A 126 6.77 -18.40 14.11
CA GLY A 126 7.58 -19.60 14.24
C GLY A 126 6.89 -20.80 13.60
N LEU A 127 7.56 -21.95 13.64
CA LEU A 127 6.95 -23.21 13.21
C LEU A 127 5.89 -23.61 14.24
N LEU A 128 4.62 -23.54 13.85
CA LEU A 128 3.50 -23.92 14.69
C LEU A 128 3.12 -25.37 14.39
N ALA A 129 3.15 -26.24 15.40
CA ALA A 129 2.52 -27.55 15.31
C ALA A 129 0.99 -27.42 15.21
N PRO A 130 0.25 -28.45 14.76
CA PRO A 130 -1.22 -28.46 14.79
C PRO A 130 -1.75 -28.04 16.17
N GLY A 131 -2.68 -27.09 16.20
CA GLY A 131 -3.28 -26.53 17.41
C GLY A 131 -2.42 -25.49 18.15
N GLN A 132 -1.14 -25.33 17.81
CA GLN A 132 -0.30 -24.31 18.44
C GLN A 132 -0.63 -22.91 17.96
N SER A 133 -0.41 -21.95 18.86
CA SER A 133 -0.68 -20.54 18.63
C SER A 133 0.55 -19.68 18.91
N GLN A 134 0.66 -18.58 18.18
CA GLN A 134 1.60 -17.51 18.47
C GLN A 134 0.91 -16.16 18.35
N THR A 135 1.17 -15.29 19.32
CA THR A 135 0.74 -13.89 19.27
C THR A 135 1.76 -13.07 18.50
N LEU A 136 1.29 -12.29 17.53
CA LEU A 136 2.07 -11.36 16.73
C LEU A 136 1.69 -9.93 17.11
N THR A 137 2.69 -9.06 17.09
CA THR A 137 2.58 -7.67 17.55
C THR A 137 3.14 -6.74 16.49
N PHE A 138 2.42 -5.67 16.20
CA PHE A 138 2.71 -4.69 15.16
C PHE A 138 2.68 -3.28 15.77
N PRO A 139 3.84 -2.65 15.98
CA PRO A 139 3.88 -1.25 16.38
C PRO A 139 3.50 -0.35 15.20
N LEU A 140 2.74 0.70 15.48
CA LEU A 140 2.37 1.76 14.56
C LEU A 140 2.82 3.10 15.16
N ALA A 141 3.64 3.83 14.44
CA ALA A 141 4.11 5.16 14.78
C ALA A 141 3.42 6.22 13.90
N ALA A 142 3.56 7.50 14.25
CA ALA A 142 2.91 8.59 13.53
C ALA A 142 3.24 8.62 12.03
N MET A 143 4.45 8.19 11.64
CA MET A 143 4.87 8.11 10.24
C MET A 143 4.08 7.07 9.44
N ASP A 144 3.60 6.00 10.07
CA ASP A 144 2.78 4.98 9.41
C ASP A 144 1.43 5.54 8.97
N LEU A 145 0.93 6.55 9.69
CA LEU A 145 -0.32 7.25 9.39
C LEU A 145 -0.16 8.38 8.37
N ALA A 146 1.08 8.78 8.08
CA ALA A 146 1.37 10.01 7.36
C ALA A 146 1.26 9.83 5.84
N SER A 147 0.76 10.88 5.18
CA SER A 147 0.82 11.07 3.74
C SER A 147 1.64 12.32 3.44
N PHE A 148 2.37 12.35 2.33
CA PHE A 148 3.16 13.51 1.95
C PHE A 148 2.29 14.58 1.29
N ASP A 149 2.27 15.78 1.86
CA ASP A 149 1.61 16.96 1.34
C ASP A 149 2.64 17.80 0.56
N THR A 150 2.59 17.71 -0.76
CA THR A 150 3.54 18.37 -1.67
C THR A 150 3.53 19.90 -1.53
N PRO A 151 2.37 20.61 -1.54
CA PRO A 151 2.30 22.05 -1.29
C PRO A 151 3.03 22.54 -0.04
N THR A 152 2.91 21.81 1.08
CA THR A 152 3.53 22.20 2.35
C THR A 152 4.87 21.50 2.61
N SER A 153 5.32 20.64 1.69
CA SER A 153 6.53 19.82 1.80
C SER A 153 6.62 19.10 3.14
N SER A 154 5.53 18.47 3.57
CA SER A 154 5.42 17.89 4.91
C SER A 154 4.74 16.52 4.90
N TRP A 155 5.17 15.63 5.78
CA TRP A 155 4.46 14.41 6.11
C TRP A 155 3.37 14.73 7.13
N VAL A 156 2.12 14.48 6.77
CA VAL A 156 0.94 14.85 7.57
C VAL A 156 0.10 13.61 7.82
N ALA A 157 -0.24 13.37 9.10
CA ALA A 157 -1.27 12.41 9.48
C ALA A 157 -2.60 13.17 9.63
N ALA A 158 -3.60 12.80 8.83
CA ALA A 158 -4.90 13.46 8.82
C ALA A 158 -5.75 13.04 10.02
N ALA A 159 -6.49 13.98 10.61
CA ALA A 159 -7.48 13.64 11.64
C ALA A 159 -8.53 12.69 11.07
N GLY A 160 -9.06 11.79 11.92
CA GLY A 160 -10.19 10.94 11.58
C GLY A 160 -10.01 9.49 12.02
N THR A 161 -10.88 8.64 11.50
CA THR A 161 -10.88 7.21 11.80
C THR A 161 -9.98 6.47 10.82
N TYR A 162 -9.00 5.77 11.36
CA TYR A 162 -8.15 4.85 10.63
C TYR A 162 -8.66 3.41 10.84
N THR A 163 -8.56 2.59 9.80
CA THR A 163 -8.91 1.17 9.86
C THR A 163 -7.65 0.32 9.73
N VAL A 164 -7.33 -0.42 10.78
CA VAL A 164 -6.30 -1.46 10.76
C VAL A 164 -6.93 -2.73 10.19
N ARG A 165 -6.32 -3.28 9.15
CA ARG A 165 -6.75 -4.52 8.51
C ARG A 165 -5.61 -5.52 8.61
N VAL A 166 -5.92 -6.74 9.05
CA VAL A 166 -4.95 -7.83 9.11
C VAL A 166 -5.43 -8.98 8.23
N GLY A 167 -4.53 -9.50 7.41
CA GLY A 167 -4.84 -10.59 6.49
C GLY A 167 -3.64 -11.46 6.16
N ALA A 168 -3.93 -12.52 5.40
CA ALA A 168 -2.91 -13.38 4.78
C ALA A 168 -2.35 -12.78 3.48
N SER A 169 -3.08 -11.83 2.88
CA SER A 169 -2.70 -11.08 1.68
C SER A 169 -3.44 -9.74 1.64
N SER A 170 -3.15 -8.90 0.65
CA SER A 170 -3.82 -7.59 0.49
C SER A 170 -5.32 -7.67 0.18
N ARG A 171 -5.84 -8.86 -0.14
CA ARG A 171 -7.28 -9.10 -0.38
C ARG A 171 -7.89 -10.16 0.53
N ALA A 172 -7.08 -11.04 1.13
CA ALA A 172 -7.52 -12.02 2.11
C ALA A 172 -7.48 -11.43 3.54
N ILE A 173 -8.21 -10.34 3.78
CA ILE A 173 -8.34 -9.71 5.09
C ILE A 173 -9.17 -10.62 6.02
N LYS A 174 -8.64 -10.89 7.21
CA LYS A 174 -9.22 -11.81 8.19
C LYS A 174 -9.80 -11.08 9.40
N GLN A 175 -9.19 -9.98 9.80
CA GLN A 175 -9.59 -9.19 10.96
C GLN A 175 -9.42 -7.70 10.68
N GLN A 176 -10.23 -6.88 11.36
CA GLN A 176 -10.13 -5.43 11.27
C GLN A 176 -10.49 -4.78 12.62
N ALA A 177 -9.90 -3.61 12.86
CA ALA A 177 -10.19 -2.77 14.01
C ALA A 177 -10.00 -1.31 13.61
N THR A 178 -10.62 -0.39 14.34
CA THR A 178 -10.50 1.05 14.07
C THR A 178 -9.94 1.78 15.27
N PHE A 179 -9.26 2.89 15.00
CA PHE A 179 -8.86 3.86 16.01
C PHE A 179 -9.02 5.28 15.46
N GLN A 180 -9.12 6.25 16.37
CA GLN A 180 -9.25 7.66 16.02
C GLN A 180 -7.92 8.39 16.20
N LEU A 181 -7.56 9.22 15.22
CA LEU A 181 -6.60 10.31 15.39
C LEU A 181 -7.39 11.61 15.57
N PRO A 182 -7.46 12.20 16.78
CA PRO A 182 -8.38 13.31 17.06
C PRO A 182 -8.07 14.59 16.29
N ALA A 183 -6.79 14.86 16.05
CA ALA A 183 -6.33 16.07 15.38
C ALA A 183 -5.27 15.72 14.34
N ALA A 184 -5.27 16.47 13.24
CA ALA A 184 -4.25 16.32 12.21
C ALA A 184 -2.92 16.80 12.79
N GLN A 185 -1.83 16.13 12.41
CA GLN A 185 -0.50 16.47 12.89
C GLN A 185 0.52 16.44 11.75
N VAL A 186 1.42 17.42 11.77
CA VAL A 186 2.63 17.40 10.93
C VAL A 186 3.62 16.48 11.60
N VAL A 187 3.86 15.32 11.00
CA VAL A 187 4.75 14.28 11.53
C VAL A 187 6.20 14.63 11.26
N LEU A 188 6.49 15.13 10.06
CA LEU A 188 7.83 15.53 9.66
C LEU A 188 7.76 16.64 8.61
N LYS A 189 8.44 17.76 8.86
CA LYS A 189 8.59 18.83 7.87
C LYS A 189 9.82 18.57 7.02
N SER A 190 9.64 18.57 5.71
CA SER A 190 10.69 18.36 4.71
C SER A 190 11.01 19.67 3.98
N ARG A 191 11.90 19.58 2.98
CA ARG A 191 12.22 20.67 2.06
C ARG A 191 11.75 20.28 0.65
N PRO A 192 11.30 21.24 -0.18
CA PRO A 192 10.93 20.97 -1.56
C PRO A 192 12.17 20.61 -2.37
N LEU A 193 12.33 19.34 -2.72
CA LEU A 193 13.42 18.81 -3.53
C LEU A 193 12.84 17.90 -4.61
N LEU A 194 13.49 17.87 -5.78
CA LEU A 194 13.09 17.04 -6.94
C LEU A 194 11.65 17.30 -7.42
N VAL A 195 11.16 18.53 -7.29
CA VAL A 195 9.83 18.92 -7.76
C VAL A 195 9.78 18.79 -9.28
N PRO A 196 8.74 18.14 -9.85
CA PRO A 196 8.58 18.03 -11.30
C PRO A 196 8.59 19.41 -11.97
N LYS A 197 9.34 19.54 -13.07
CA LYS A 197 9.38 20.80 -13.85
C LYS A 197 8.07 21.09 -14.59
N GLN A 198 7.24 20.08 -14.78
CA GLN A 198 5.95 20.16 -15.45
C GLN A 198 4.87 19.57 -14.55
N PRO A 199 3.65 20.13 -14.57
CA PRO A 199 2.53 19.55 -13.84
C PRO A 199 2.20 18.17 -14.40
N ILE A 200 1.94 17.22 -13.51
CA ILE A 200 1.54 15.85 -13.84
C ILE A 200 0.09 15.68 -13.43
N ALA A 201 -0.75 15.27 -14.37
CA ALA A 201 -2.14 14.91 -14.07
C ALA A 201 -2.15 13.49 -13.46
N GLU A 202 -2.02 13.41 -12.14
CA GLU A 202 -2.03 12.15 -11.41
C GLU A 202 -3.44 11.55 -11.32
N LEU A 203 -3.52 10.21 -11.30
CA LEU A 203 -4.73 9.47 -10.98
C LEU A 203 -5.26 9.87 -9.61
N LYS A 204 -6.59 9.90 -9.47
CA LYS A 204 -7.27 10.15 -8.18
C LYS A 204 -8.22 9.02 -7.81
N ALA A 205 -8.32 8.71 -6.52
CA ALA A 205 -9.32 7.77 -6.04
C ALA A 205 -10.74 8.26 -6.43
N GLY A 206 -11.60 7.34 -6.84
CA GLY A 206 -12.98 7.64 -7.24
C GLY A 206 -13.17 8.11 -8.69
N GLN A 207 -12.08 8.33 -9.45
CA GLN A 207 -12.21 8.52 -10.90
C GLN A 207 -12.54 7.18 -11.60
N PRO A 208 -13.42 7.19 -12.62
CA PRO A 208 -13.70 5.99 -13.39
C PRO A 208 -12.42 5.46 -14.04
N ARG A 209 -12.34 4.14 -14.18
CA ARG A 209 -11.18 3.45 -14.76
C ARG A 209 -10.80 4.11 -16.09
N PRO A 210 -9.52 4.47 -16.31
CA PRO A 210 -9.08 4.85 -17.65
C PRO A 210 -9.38 3.68 -18.60
N ALA A 211 -10.11 3.96 -19.69
CA ALA A 211 -10.59 2.92 -20.59
C ALA A 211 -9.44 2.04 -21.09
N SER A 212 -9.56 0.73 -20.87
CA SER A 212 -8.73 -0.27 -21.54
C SER A 212 -9.11 -0.26 -23.02
N ARG A 213 -8.17 0.02 -23.92
CA ARG A 213 -8.36 -0.25 -25.35
C ARG A 213 -8.34 -1.74 -25.63
#